data_AF-A0A975GNN8-F1
#
_entry.id   AF-A0A975GNN8-F1
#
_cell.length_a   1.000
_cell.length_b   1.000
_cell.length_c   1.000
_cell.angle_alpha   90.00
_cell.angle_beta   90.00
_cell.angle_gamma   90.00
#
_symmetry.space_group_name_H-M   'P 1'
#
loop_
_entity.id
_entity.type
_entity.pdbx_description
1 polymer ?
#
loop_
_entity_poly.entity_id
_entity_poly.type
_entity_poly.pdbx_seq_one_letter_code
_entity_poly.pdbx_strand_id
1 'polypeptide(L)' 'MAVAISVGLALVCSMSVAALVGSMMPMVFARINIDPAVATGPFVTTAVDIISVFLYFQIAAILMGI' A
#
# COMPACT_ATOMS: atom_id res chain seq x y z
N MET A 1 -18.97 16.48 4.94
CA MET A 1 -19.03 15.14 5.58
C MET A 1 -18.73 14.01 4.59
N ALA A 2 -19.30 14.02 3.38
CA ALA A 2 -19.02 13.02 2.34
C ALA A 2 -17.52 12.81 2.06
N VAL A 3 -16.76 13.90 1.87
CA VAL A 3 -15.30 13.84 1.64
C VAL A 3 -14.54 13.24 2.83
N ALA A 4 -14.91 13.58 4.06
CA ALA A 4 -14.24 13.05 5.24
C ALA A 4 -14.46 11.54 5.39
N ILE A 5 -15.69 11.08 5.12
CA ILE A 5 -16.04 9.65 5.14
C ILE A 5 -15.32 8.91 4.02
N SER A 6 -15.27 9.47 2.81
CA SER A 6 -14.61 8.83 1.68
C SER A 6 -13.10 8.71 1.89
N VAL A 7 -12.45 9.76 2.39
CA VAL A 7 -11.03 9.76 2.72
C VAL A 7 -10.74 8.75 3.84
N GLY A 8 -11.57 8.71 4.88
CA GLY A 8 -11.42 7.76 5.99
C GLY A 8 -11.52 6.30 5.52
N LEU A 9 -12.54 5.96 4.73
CA LEU A 9 -12.71 4.62 4.15
C LEU A 9 -11.56 4.26 3.20
N ALA A 10 -11.18 5.19 2.31
CA ALA A 10 -10.08 4.97 1.38
C ALA A 10 -8.76 4.72 2.10
N LEU A 11 -8.46 5.46 3.17
CA LEU A 11 -7.25 5.26 3.98
C LEU A 11 -7.25 3.90 4.67
N VAL A 12 -8.34 3.51 5.33
CA VAL A 12 -8.41 2.22 6.03
C VAL A 12 -8.23 1.06 5.04
N CYS A 13 -8.91 1.10 3.90
CA CYS A 13 -8.80 0.06 2.89
C CYS A 13 -7.41 0.00 2.25
N SER A 14 -6.87 1.15 1.80
CA SER A 14 -5.56 1.22 1.15
C SER A 14 -4.42 0.79 2.09
N MET A 15 -4.43 1.24 3.35
CA MET A 15 -3.42 0.86 4.35
C MET A 15 -3.48 -0.63 4.69
N SER A 16 -4.68 -1.21 4.76
CA SER A 16 -4.84 -2.64 5.04
C SER A 16 -4.20 -3.50 3.95
N VAL A 17 -4.40 -3.14 2.67
CA VAL A 17 -3.76 -3.83 1.54
C VAL A 17 -2.26 -3.58 1.53
N ALA A 18 -1.83 -2.35 1.79
CA ALA A 18 -0.42 -1.99 1.79
C ALA A 18 0.36 -2.73 2.89
N ALA A 19 -0.22 -2.93 4.08
CA ALA A 19 0.36 -3.75 5.14
C ALA A 19 0.52 -5.23 4.73
N LEU A 20 -0.50 -5.77 4.03
CA LEU A 20 -0.43 -7.14 3.50
C LEU A 20 0.74 -7.26 2.51
N VAL A 21 0.82 -6.34 1.53
CA VAL A 21 1.89 -6.36 0.53
C VAL A 21 3.27 -6.12 1.16
N GLY A 22 3.36 -5.20 2.12
CA GLY A 22 4.59 -4.92 2.85
C GLY A 22 5.12 -6.15 3.59
N SER A 23 4.24 -6.96 4.18
CA SER A 23 4.62 -8.23 4.81
C SER A 23 5.05 -9.31 3.81
N MET A 24 4.54 -9.25 2.57
CA MET A 24 4.87 -10.21 1.51
C MET A 24 6.18 -9.88 0.80
N MET A 25 6.61 -8.62 0.76
CA MET A 25 7.84 -8.21 0.09
C MET A 25 9.12 -8.93 0.57
N PRO A 26 9.38 -9.11 1.88
CA PRO A 26 10.53 -9.90 2.34
C PRO A 26 10.53 -11.34 1.81
N MET A 27 9.36 -11.97 1.71
CA MET A 27 9.21 -13.33 1.18
C MET A 27 9.48 -13.39 -0.32
N VAL A 28 9.08 -12.34 -1.06
CA VAL A 28 9.40 -12.21 -2.49
C VAL A 28 10.91 -12.06 -2.68
N PHE A 29 11.58 -11.18 -1.91
CA PHE A 29 13.03 -10.99 -1.98
C PHE A 29 13.80 -12.28 -1.68
N ALA A 30 13.40 -13.02 -0.64
CA ALA A 30 13.98 -14.31 -0.32
C ALA A 30 13.83 -15.33 -1.47
N ARG A 31 12.69 -15.32 -2.19
CA ARG A 31 12.47 -16.20 -3.35
C ARG A 31 13.32 -15.86 -4.57
N ILE A 32 13.73 -14.60 -4.73
CA ILE A 32 14.60 -14.17 -5.83
C ILE A 32 16.08 -14.10 -5.45
N ASN A 33 16.48 -14.73 -4.33
CA ASN A 33 17.85 -14.73 -3.77
C ASN A 33 18.41 -13.32 -3.49
N ILE A 34 17.54 -12.36 -3.22
CA ILE A 34 17.94 -11.04 -2.71
C ILE A 34 17.83 -11.07 -1.20
N ASP A 35 18.88 -10.63 -0.51
CA ASP A 35 18.89 -10.55 0.95
C ASP A 35 17.76 -9.62 1.44
N PRO A 36 16.75 -10.16 2.15
CA PRO A 36 15.67 -9.36 2.69
C PRO A 36 16.18 -8.30 3.67
N ALA A 37 17.24 -8.55 4.44
CA ALA A 37 17.74 -7.59 5.41
C ALA A 37 18.24 -6.29 4.75
N VAL A 38 18.76 -6.38 3.52
CA VAL A 38 19.25 -5.23 2.76
C VAL A 38 18.12 -4.55 1.98
N ALA A 39 17.23 -5.33 1.38
CA ALA A 39 16.14 -4.80 0.55
C ALA A 39 14.97 -4.24 1.37
N THR A 40 14.72 -4.76 2.58
CA THR A 40 13.51 -4.42 3.34
C THR A 40 13.46 -2.98 3.85
N GLY A 41 14.57 -2.26 3.90
CA GLY A 41 14.58 -0.85 4.28
C GLY A 41 13.94 0.05 3.21
N PRO A 42 14.70 0.48 2.19
CA PRO A 42 14.22 1.43 1.19
C PRO A 42 13.21 0.85 0.19
N PHE A 43 13.27 -0.45 -0.16
CA PHE A 43 12.35 -1.00 -1.16
C PHE A 43 10.95 -1.29 -0.62
N VAL A 44 10.83 -1.82 0.60
CA VAL A 44 9.50 -2.13 1.15
C VAL A 44 8.73 -0.85 1.42
N THR A 45 9.37 0.13 2.05
CA THR A 45 8.75 1.42 2.37
C THR A 45 8.30 2.15 1.10
N THR A 46 9.13 2.21 0.06
CA THR A 46 8.74 2.81 -1.23
C THR A 46 7.64 2.03 -1.95
N ALA A 47 7.68 0.70 -1.94
CA ALA A 47 6.63 -0.11 -2.54
C ALA A 47 5.28 0.07 -1.83
N VAL A 48 5.29 0.09 -0.49
CA VAL A 48 4.12 0.36 0.35
C VAL A 48 3.58 1.76 0.07
N ASP A 49 4.43 2.78 -0.05
CA ASP A 49 4.01 4.15 -0.40
C ASP A 49 3.33 4.20 -1.77
N ILE A 50 3.94 3.62 -2.80
CA ILE A 50 3.37 3.62 -4.16
C ILE A 50 2.01 2.89 -4.18
N ILE A 51 1.95 1.69 -3.60
CA ILE A 51 0.74 0.85 -3.61
C ILE A 51 -0.38 1.50 -2.80
N SER A 52 -0.06 2.02 -1.61
CA SER A 52 -1.06 2.65 -0.75
C SER A 52 -1.63 3.92 -1.36
N VAL A 53 -0.80 4.80 -1.91
CA VAL A 53 -1.25 6.05 -2.55
C VAL A 53 -2.05 5.75 -3.80
N PHE A 54 -1.61 4.77 -4.62
CA PHE A 54 -2.36 4.34 -5.80
C PHE A 54 -3.76 3.81 -5.42
N LEU A 55 -3.84 2.92 -4.44
CA LEU A 55 -5.12 2.38 -3.97
C LEU A 55 -5.99 3.44 -3.30
N TYR A 56 -5.38 4.35 -2.53
CA TYR A 56 -6.08 5.46 -1.91
C TYR A 56 -6.79 6.31 -2.96
N PHE A 57 -6.06 6.75 -4.00
CA PHE A 57 -6.66 7.55 -5.07
C PHE A 57 -7.72 6.77 -5.85
N GLN A 58 -7.50 5.49 -6.13
CA GLN A 58 -8.50 4.67 -6.81
C GLN A 58 -9.79 4.49 -5.99
N ILE A 59 -9.67 4.18 -4.70
CA ILE A 59 -10.85 4.02 -3.84
C ILE A 59 -11.55 5.36 -3.65
N ALA A 60 -10.80 6.44 -3.47
CA ALA A 60 -11.34 7.78 -3.36
C ALA A 60 -12.07 8.22 -4.64
N ALA A 61 -11.50 7.93 -5.82
CA ALA A 61 -12.09 8.19 -7.12
C ALA A 61 -13.44 7.46 -7.28
N ILE A 62 -13.45 6.15 -7.01
CA ILE A 62 -14.66 5.32 -7.05
C ILE A 62 -15.73 5.84 -6.06
N LEU A 63 -15.35 6.20 -4.83
CA LEU A 63 -16.30 6.64 -3.81
C LEU A 63 -16.83 8.06 -4.07
N MET A 64 -16.03 8.92 -4.67
CA MET A 64 -16.42 10.28 -5.05
C MET A 64 -17.08 10.34 -6.44
N GLY A 65 -17.04 9.26 -7.22
CA GLY A 65 -17.65 9.18 -8.55
C GLY A 65 -16.90 9.99 -9.62
N ILE A 66 -15.59 10.13 -9.48
CA ILE A 66 -14.66 10.79 -10.40
C ILE A 66 -13.74 9.74 -11.02
#